data_AF-A0A9P6SWJ8-F1
#
_entry.id   AF-A0A9P6SWJ8-F1
#
_cell.length_a   1.000
_cell.length_b   1.000
_cell.length_c   1.000
_cell.angle_alpha   90.00
_cell.angle_beta   90.00
_cell.angle_gamma   90.00
#
_symmetry.space_group_name_H-M   'P 1'
#
loop_
_entity.id
_entity.type
_entity.pdbx_description
1 polymer ?
#
loop_
_entity_poly.entity_id
_entity_poly.type
_entity_poly.pdbx_seq_one_letter_code
_entity_poly.pdbx_strand_id
1 'polypeptide(L)'
;MAFAAITSAQTTSSTSTPSTTTPATGVTTTVTSTVVATATSLPTCQAAYDCSISGCLNNGSCQNKVCSCLPGFGGDDCSLLSCGSPLTDSSQRPTVASNSSCTGKCDSGFGGFNCNICETDGGCRSKTSSRTSILGDEDMVCNKKTEVFYDSFMTCAVRAPELTGFFPGDYTLNIDMNPINKTIYAQLWLGQIEQFSCSIPNCDVATTEQDGNIQTKWTCPVLDCHCMNPTVMCGGTPGPVVNLNNTINSLKGPFSLTCPQDSTSCDFYIDDLSGFFPTGLKMVDCDLGECVFPSEMNSSVTTVKNTMAPG
;
A
#
# COMPACT_ATOMS: atom_id res chain seq x y z
N MET A 1 44.38 5.34 37.40
CA MET A 1 44.91 3.98 37.17
C MET A 1 44.61 3.62 35.73
N ALA A 2 45.66 3.58 34.92
CA ALA A 2 45.62 3.23 33.51
C ALA A 2 45.63 1.70 33.35
N PHE A 3 45.11 1.19 32.23
CA PHE A 3 45.90 0.46 31.25
C PHE A 3 45.07 0.25 29.97
N ALA A 4 45.61 0.74 28.86
CA ALA A 4 45.21 0.44 27.50
C ALA A 4 45.98 -0.80 27.01
N ALA A 5 45.40 -1.56 26.08
CA ALA A 5 46.17 -2.44 25.19
C ALA A 5 45.51 -2.49 23.81
N ILE A 6 46.27 -2.03 22.82
CA ILE A 6 46.05 -2.07 21.38
C ILE A 6 46.76 -3.32 20.88
N THR A 7 46.13 -4.12 20.02
CA THR A 7 46.85 -5.06 19.14
C THR A 7 46.20 -5.11 17.76
N SER A 8 46.94 -4.61 16.79
CA SER A 8 46.81 -4.76 15.35
C SER A 8 47.44 -6.09 14.89
N ALA A 9 46.86 -6.74 13.89
CA ALA A 9 47.49 -7.83 13.16
C ALA A 9 47.22 -7.70 11.66
N GLN A 10 48.31 -7.81 10.90
CA GLN A 10 48.45 -7.50 9.48
C GLN A 10 48.05 -8.67 8.58
N THR A 11 47.64 -8.28 7.37
CA THR A 11 47.53 -9.08 6.14
C THR A 11 48.84 -9.76 5.74
N THR A 12 48.78 -11.05 5.38
CA THR A 12 49.84 -11.73 4.64
C THR A 12 49.28 -12.51 3.46
N SER A 13 49.71 -12.09 2.28
CA SER A 13 49.61 -12.72 0.97
C SER A 13 50.42 -14.03 0.89
N SER A 14 49.83 -15.10 0.35
CA SER A 14 50.53 -16.35 0.07
C SER A 14 50.79 -16.52 -1.44
N THR A 15 52.06 -16.42 -1.82
CA THR A 15 52.60 -16.71 -3.15
C THR A 15 52.99 -18.19 -3.25
N SER A 16 52.59 -18.84 -4.35
CA SER A 16 52.85 -20.24 -4.69
C SER A 16 54.25 -20.46 -5.27
N THR A 17 54.89 -21.59 -4.93
CA THR A 17 56.15 -22.08 -5.55
C THR A 17 55.90 -23.40 -6.31
N PRO A 18 56.56 -23.67 -7.45
CA PRO A 18 56.16 -24.72 -8.39
C PRO A 18 56.88 -26.05 -8.14
N SER A 19 56.16 -27.16 -8.35
CA SER A 19 56.73 -28.51 -8.38
C SER A 19 56.83 -29.01 -9.81
N THR A 20 58.00 -29.52 -10.17
CA THR A 20 58.42 -30.09 -11.45
C THR A 20 57.94 -31.54 -11.60
N THR A 21 57.22 -31.84 -12.69
CA THR A 21 56.95 -33.22 -13.13
C THR A 21 57.17 -33.37 -14.64
N THR A 22 57.83 -34.47 -14.97
CA THR A 22 58.43 -34.95 -16.23
C THR A 22 57.44 -35.04 -17.42
N PRO A 23 57.88 -34.84 -18.69
CA PRO A 23 57.00 -34.93 -19.85
C PRO A 23 56.84 -36.37 -20.35
N ALA A 24 55.60 -36.85 -20.42
CA ALA A 24 55.22 -38.04 -21.16
C ALA A 24 54.62 -37.63 -22.51
N THR A 25 55.23 -38.10 -23.59
CA THR A 25 54.81 -37.93 -24.98
C THR A 25 53.51 -38.71 -25.22
N GLY A 26 52.41 -37.99 -25.43
CA GLY A 26 51.10 -38.53 -25.77
C GLY A 26 50.56 -37.90 -27.04
N VAL A 27 50.22 -38.75 -28.01
CA VAL A 27 49.74 -38.42 -29.36
C VAL A 27 48.41 -37.65 -29.31
N THR A 28 48.36 -36.48 -29.94
CA THR A 28 47.13 -35.67 -30.07
C THR A 28 46.26 -36.20 -31.20
N THR A 29 45.22 -36.95 -30.85
CA THR A 29 44.16 -37.37 -31.80
C THR A 29 43.04 -36.34 -31.77
N THR A 30 42.89 -35.54 -32.83
CA THR A 30 41.81 -34.57 -32.96
C THR A 30 40.49 -35.29 -33.22
N VAL A 31 39.63 -35.38 -32.20
CA VAL A 31 38.26 -35.88 -32.34
C VAL A 31 37.37 -34.71 -32.75
N THR A 32 36.96 -34.68 -34.02
CA THR A 32 35.96 -33.74 -34.52
C THR A 32 34.58 -34.18 -34.05
N SER A 33 34.13 -33.65 -32.92
CA SER A 33 32.77 -33.87 -32.41
C SER A 33 31.78 -32.98 -33.15
N THR A 34 30.95 -33.58 -34.00
CA THR A 34 29.81 -32.92 -34.64
C THR A 34 28.72 -32.69 -33.58
N VAL A 35 28.63 -31.48 -33.04
CA VAL A 35 27.52 -31.07 -32.17
C VAL A 35 26.28 -30.89 -33.06
N VAL A 36 25.36 -31.84 -33.01
CA VAL A 36 24.02 -31.67 -33.57
C VAL A 36 23.30 -30.67 -32.68
N ALA A 37 23.15 -29.43 -33.16
CA ALA A 37 22.36 -28.41 -32.50
C ALA A 37 20.90 -28.86 -32.49
N THR A 38 20.44 -29.40 -31.35
CA THR A 38 19.01 -29.50 -31.06
C THR A 38 18.47 -28.08 -31.04
N ALA A 39 17.51 -27.80 -31.93
CA ALA A 39 16.79 -26.53 -31.96
C ALA A 39 16.18 -26.25 -30.59
N THR A 40 16.83 -25.39 -29.82
CA THR A 40 16.24 -24.76 -28.65
C THR A 40 15.05 -23.95 -29.15
N SER A 41 13.85 -24.32 -28.71
CA SER A 41 12.63 -23.54 -28.92
C SER A 41 12.91 -22.07 -28.66
N LEU A 42 12.54 -21.20 -29.62
CA LEU A 42 12.56 -19.76 -29.42
C LEU A 42 11.87 -19.42 -28.09
N PRO A 43 12.32 -18.39 -27.35
CA PRO A 43 11.54 -17.89 -26.23
C PRO A 43 10.18 -17.51 -26.79
N THR A 44 9.14 -18.21 -26.35
CA THR A 44 7.77 -17.82 -26.64
C THR A 44 7.62 -16.40 -26.12
N CYS A 45 7.47 -15.42 -27.01
CA CYS A 45 7.02 -14.09 -26.62
C CYS A 45 5.66 -14.32 -25.96
N GLN A 46 5.64 -14.36 -24.62
CA GLN A 46 4.39 -14.39 -23.89
C GLN A 46 3.60 -13.15 -24.34
N ALA A 47 2.34 -13.34 -24.73
CA ALA A 47 1.50 -12.22 -25.09
C ALA A 47 1.52 -11.22 -23.93
N ALA A 48 1.73 -9.93 -24.24
CA ALA A 48 1.66 -8.88 -23.25
C ALA A 48 0.28 -8.95 -22.55
N TYR A 49 0.25 -8.59 -21.27
CA TYR A 49 -0.98 -8.52 -20.51
C TYR A 49 -2.01 -7.61 -21.22
N ASP A 50 -3.27 -8.05 -21.25
CA ASP A 50 -4.37 -7.31 -21.87
C ASP A 50 -5.51 -7.15 -20.85
N CYS A 51 -5.58 -5.95 -20.26
CA CYS A 51 -6.57 -5.64 -19.24
C CYS A 51 -8.02 -5.65 -19.76
N SER A 52 -8.24 -5.64 -21.09
CA SER A 52 -9.59 -5.75 -21.64
C SER A 52 -10.17 -7.15 -21.49
N ILE A 53 -9.32 -8.14 -21.21
CA ILE A 53 -9.68 -9.54 -20.96
C ILE A 53 -9.68 -9.84 -19.46
N SER A 54 -8.62 -9.44 -18.77
CA SER A 54 -8.37 -9.85 -17.37
C SER A 54 -8.73 -8.79 -16.33
N GLY A 55 -9.10 -7.58 -16.75
CA GLY A 55 -9.38 -6.45 -15.87
C GLY A 55 -8.11 -5.76 -15.37
N CYS A 56 -8.26 -4.90 -14.37
CA CYS A 56 -7.17 -4.36 -13.58
C CYS A 56 -7.54 -4.56 -12.11
N LEU A 57 -6.58 -4.97 -11.30
CA LEU A 57 -6.77 -5.05 -9.86
C LEU A 57 -6.65 -3.66 -9.23
N ASN A 58 -6.93 -3.62 -7.94
CA ASN A 58 -6.80 -2.43 -7.12
C ASN A 58 -7.48 -1.16 -7.66
N ASN A 59 -8.68 -1.31 -8.24
CA ASN A 59 -9.45 -0.24 -8.88
C ASN A 59 -8.67 0.51 -9.98
N GLY A 60 -7.71 -0.18 -10.62
CA GLY A 60 -7.04 0.31 -11.81
C GLY A 60 -8.01 0.46 -12.99
N SER A 61 -7.73 1.39 -13.90
CA SER A 61 -8.53 1.60 -15.11
C SER A 61 -7.85 1.00 -16.33
N CYS A 62 -8.59 0.24 -17.13
CA CYS A 62 -8.07 -0.34 -18.37
C CYS A 62 -8.19 0.65 -19.53
N GLN A 63 -7.05 1.08 -20.09
CA GLN A 63 -7.01 1.97 -21.25
C GLN A 63 -6.03 1.42 -22.29
N ASN A 64 -6.49 1.25 -23.52
CA ASN A 64 -5.67 0.70 -24.62
C ASN A 64 -4.96 -0.60 -24.24
N LYS A 65 -5.65 -1.50 -23.52
CA LYS A 65 -5.15 -2.81 -23.05
C LYS A 65 -4.09 -2.74 -21.93
N VAL A 66 -3.79 -1.55 -21.43
CA VAL A 66 -2.84 -1.31 -20.33
C VAL A 66 -3.58 -0.80 -19.10
N CYS A 67 -3.21 -1.31 -17.92
CA CYS A 67 -3.75 -0.80 -16.66
C CYS A 67 -3.12 0.53 -16.28
N SER A 68 -3.96 1.50 -15.94
CA SER A 68 -3.58 2.71 -15.22
C SER A 68 -3.90 2.51 -13.74
N CYS A 69 -2.86 2.34 -12.93
CA CYS A 69 -2.95 1.98 -11.53
C CYS A 69 -3.10 3.20 -10.62
N LEU A 70 -3.82 3.00 -9.50
CA LEU A 70 -3.89 4.00 -8.44
C LEU A 70 -2.51 4.20 -7.78
N PRO A 71 -2.27 5.37 -7.15
CA PRO A 71 -1.03 5.62 -6.42
C PRO A 71 -0.74 4.51 -5.40
N GLY A 72 0.49 4.00 -5.39
CA GLY A 72 0.87 2.90 -4.51
C GLY A 72 0.71 1.50 -5.12
N PHE A 73 0.18 1.39 -6.34
CA PHE A 73 0.03 0.15 -7.10
C PHE A 73 0.71 0.23 -8.47
N GLY A 74 1.13 -0.91 -8.98
CA GLY A 74 1.79 -1.04 -10.27
C GLY A 74 1.86 -2.50 -10.75
N GLY A 75 2.69 -2.72 -11.76
CA GLY A 75 2.69 -3.97 -12.52
C GLY A 75 1.63 -3.96 -13.62
N ASP A 76 1.64 -4.98 -14.46
CA ASP A 76 0.79 -5.03 -15.65
C ASP A 76 -0.72 -5.02 -15.32
N ASP A 77 -1.08 -5.52 -14.14
CA ASP A 77 -2.45 -5.69 -13.65
C ASP A 77 -2.78 -4.88 -12.37
N CYS A 78 -1.87 -4.01 -11.91
CA CYS A 78 -1.99 -3.28 -10.64
C CYS A 78 -2.00 -4.16 -9.36
N SER A 79 -1.48 -5.38 -9.41
CA SER A 79 -1.35 -6.27 -8.23
C SER A 79 -0.14 -5.97 -7.34
N LEU A 80 0.86 -5.27 -7.86
CA LEU A 80 2.12 -5.06 -7.14
C LEU A 80 2.09 -3.74 -6.37
N LEU A 81 2.69 -3.75 -5.19
CA LEU A 81 2.99 -2.51 -4.48
C LEU A 81 3.99 -1.68 -5.28
N SER A 82 3.70 -0.39 -5.39
CA SER A 82 4.55 0.62 -6.02
C SER A 82 5.00 1.63 -4.98
N CYS A 83 6.31 1.77 -4.78
CA CYS A 83 6.90 2.59 -3.71
C CYS A 83 7.26 4.00 -4.21
N GLY A 84 7.77 4.84 -3.31
CA GLY A 84 8.04 6.26 -3.61
C GLY A 84 6.82 7.16 -3.35
N SER A 85 7.01 8.47 -3.40
CA SER A 85 5.94 9.43 -3.08
C SER A 85 4.85 9.49 -4.16
N PRO A 86 3.61 9.89 -3.80
CA PRO A 86 2.53 10.10 -4.77
C PRO A 86 2.75 11.37 -5.61
N LEU A 87 3.81 12.15 -5.35
CA LEU A 87 4.23 13.27 -6.20
C LEU A 87 4.90 12.81 -7.51
N THR A 88 5.20 11.51 -7.62
CA THR A 88 5.69 10.89 -8.85
C THR A 88 4.55 10.16 -9.52
N ASP A 89 4.46 10.28 -10.85
CA ASP A 89 3.48 9.52 -11.62
C ASP A 89 3.55 8.02 -11.28
N SER A 90 2.39 7.39 -11.10
CA SER A 90 2.28 5.97 -10.70
C SER A 90 3.05 5.04 -11.63
N SER A 91 3.16 5.35 -12.93
CA SER A 91 3.89 4.53 -13.91
C SER A 91 5.42 4.59 -13.77
N GLN A 92 5.95 5.62 -13.09
CA GLN A 92 7.38 5.83 -12.88
C GLN A 92 7.84 5.35 -11.50
N ARG A 93 6.89 5.03 -10.62
CA ARG A 93 7.17 4.55 -9.28
C ARG A 93 7.66 3.10 -9.32
N PRO A 94 8.75 2.77 -8.61
CA PRO A 94 9.31 1.43 -8.63
C PRO A 94 8.36 0.44 -7.93
N THR A 95 8.08 -0.67 -8.60
CA THR A 95 7.34 -1.77 -7.97
C THR A 95 8.25 -2.66 -7.13
N VAL A 96 7.63 -3.39 -6.21
CA VAL A 96 8.28 -4.47 -5.47
C VAL A 96 7.65 -5.80 -5.83
N ALA A 97 8.43 -6.88 -5.69
CA ALA A 97 7.92 -8.23 -5.86
C ALA A 97 6.74 -8.49 -4.90
N SER A 98 5.86 -9.40 -5.28
CA SER A 98 4.76 -9.86 -4.42
C SER A 98 5.28 -10.31 -3.05
N ASN A 99 4.50 -10.02 -2.00
CA ASN A 99 4.84 -10.32 -0.60
C ASN A 99 6.09 -9.58 -0.09
N SER A 100 6.51 -8.51 -0.76
CA SER A 100 7.59 -7.62 -0.32
C SER A 100 7.03 -6.29 0.21
N SER A 101 7.90 -5.47 0.79
CA SER A 101 7.54 -4.20 1.44
C SER A 101 8.25 -3.02 0.77
N CYS A 102 7.65 -1.83 0.92
CA CYS A 102 8.26 -0.56 0.55
C CYS A 102 9.26 0.01 1.57
N THR A 103 9.56 -0.74 2.64
CA THR A 103 10.56 -0.32 3.65
C THR A 103 11.89 0.07 3.02
N GLY A 104 12.35 1.30 3.27
CA GLY A 104 13.60 1.84 2.73
C GLY A 104 13.55 2.25 1.25
N LYS A 105 12.35 2.26 0.64
CA LYS A 105 12.12 2.65 -0.77
C LYS A 105 11.25 3.89 -0.93
N CYS A 106 10.89 4.55 0.18
CA CYS A 106 10.14 5.79 0.15
C CYS A 106 11.05 6.98 -0.18
N ASP A 107 10.49 7.97 -0.86
CA ASP A 107 11.15 9.26 -1.02
C ASP A 107 11.30 9.92 0.36
N SER A 108 12.31 10.79 0.50
CA SER A 108 12.52 11.52 1.75
C SER A 108 11.29 12.32 2.14
N GLY A 109 10.82 12.16 3.38
CA GLY A 109 9.63 12.83 3.89
C GLY A 109 8.31 12.13 3.57
N PHE A 110 8.35 10.88 3.11
CA PHE A 110 7.18 10.01 2.91
C PHE A 110 7.32 8.66 3.62
N GLY A 111 6.18 8.06 3.96
CA GLY A 111 6.04 6.83 4.71
C GLY A 111 4.72 6.09 4.41
N GLY A 112 4.29 5.27 5.35
CA GLY A 112 3.12 4.38 5.18
C GLY A 112 3.43 3.09 4.43
N PHE A 113 2.39 2.26 4.25
CA PHE A 113 2.52 0.91 3.70
C PHE A 113 3.14 0.89 2.29
N ASN A 114 2.77 1.85 1.46
CA ASN A 114 3.16 1.98 0.05
C ASN A 114 3.85 3.33 -0.26
N CYS A 115 4.42 4.01 0.74
CA CYS A 115 5.09 5.31 0.62
C CYS A 115 4.18 6.49 0.21
N ASN A 116 2.86 6.36 0.29
CA ASN A 116 1.94 7.44 -0.10
C ASN A 116 1.78 8.52 0.98
N ILE A 117 2.05 8.22 2.24
CA ILE A 117 1.78 9.12 3.38
C ILE A 117 2.89 10.17 3.45
N CYS A 118 2.53 11.45 3.45
CA CYS A 118 3.52 12.49 3.73
C CYS A 118 3.85 12.50 5.23
N GLU A 119 5.12 12.69 5.56
CA GLU A 119 5.60 12.81 6.94
C GLU A 119 6.08 14.22 7.29
N THR A 120 6.45 14.99 6.26
CA THR A 120 7.03 16.31 6.43
C THR A 120 6.64 17.22 5.28
N ASP A 121 6.52 18.52 5.54
CA ASP A 121 6.30 19.50 4.46
C ASP A 121 7.46 19.50 3.45
N GLY A 122 8.68 19.17 3.89
CA GLY A 122 9.83 19.01 3.01
C GLY A 122 9.63 17.92 1.96
N GLY A 123 8.96 16.82 2.32
CA GLY A 123 8.51 15.79 1.38
C GLY A 123 7.55 16.38 0.34
N CYS A 124 6.55 17.13 0.78
CA CYS A 124 5.56 17.75 -0.12
C CYS A 124 6.16 18.80 -1.09
N ARG A 125 7.32 19.38 -0.75
CA ARG A 125 8.09 20.30 -1.62
C ARG A 125 9.18 19.62 -2.43
N SER A 126 9.39 18.31 -2.27
CA SER A 126 10.54 17.61 -2.85
C SER A 126 10.50 17.51 -4.37
N LYS A 127 9.31 17.66 -4.97
CA LYS A 127 9.06 17.57 -6.41
C LYS A 127 8.09 18.66 -6.84
N THR A 128 8.24 19.14 -8.07
CA THR A 128 7.27 20.05 -8.66
C THR A 128 5.92 19.37 -8.72
N SER A 129 4.92 19.97 -8.08
CA SER A 129 3.56 19.46 -8.11
C SER A 129 3.02 19.48 -9.53
N SER A 130 2.27 18.44 -9.89
CA SER A 130 1.44 18.44 -11.11
C SER A 130 0.25 19.40 -10.99
N ARG A 131 -0.05 19.86 -9.77
CA ARG A 131 -1.12 20.79 -9.43
C ARG A 131 -0.54 22.20 -9.22
N THR A 132 -1.30 23.20 -9.61
CA THR A 132 -0.96 24.61 -9.38
C THR A 132 -1.79 25.15 -8.21
N SER A 133 -1.17 25.90 -7.30
CA SER A 133 -1.90 26.60 -6.24
C SER A 133 -2.92 27.58 -6.84
N ILE A 134 -4.05 27.76 -6.15
CA ILE A 134 -5.08 28.76 -6.49
C ILE A 134 -4.49 30.18 -6.43
N LEU A 135 -3.52 30.42 -5.55
CA LEU A 135 -2.88 31.72 -5.36
C LEU A 135 -1.51 31.84 -6.05
N GLY A 136 -1.08 30.80 -6.78
CA GLY A 136 0.14 30.77 -7.58
C GLY A 136 1.40 30.44 -6.79
N ASP A 137 1.82 31.33 -5.89
CA ASP A 137 3.11 31.26 -5.19
C ASP A 137 2.99 30.58 -3.82
N GLU A 138 2.51 29.34 -3.80
CA GLU A 138 2.44 28.54 -2.57
C GLU A 138 3.15 27.20 -2.71
N ASP A 139 3.81 26.80 -1.63
CA ASP A 139 4.34 25.46 -1.49
C ASP A 139 3.32 24.56 -0.79
N MET A 140 3.27 23.30 -1.21
CA MET A 140 2.47 22.29 -0.52
C MET A 140 3.04 22.01 0.87
N VAL A 141 2.14 21.78 1.83
CA VAL A 141 2.45 21.34 3.19
C VAL A 141 1.91 19.94 3.41
N CYS A 142 2.46 19.23 4.40
CA CYS A 142 1.97 17.93 4.79
C CYS A 142 0.88 18.09 5.85
N ASN A 143 -0.38 17.91 5.43
CA ASN A 143 -1.50 17.87 6.36
C ASN A 143 -1.62 16.46 6.96
N LYS A 144 -1.30 16.34 8.25
CA LYS A 144 -1.44 15.09 9.04
C LYS A 144 -2.71 15.07 9.90
N LYS A 145 -3.66 15.98 9.70
CA LYS A 145 -4.93 16.01 10.43
C LYS A 145 -5.97 15.12 9.75
N THR A 146 -6.96 14.64 10.50
CA THR A 146 -8.03 13.78 9.99
C THR A 146 -8.95 14.48 8.99
N GLU A 147 -9.01 15.81 9.00
CA GLU A 147 -9.71 16.58 7.98
C GLU A 147 -8.90 16.53 6.68
N VAL A 148 -9.54 16.01 5.62
CA VAL A 148 -8.94 15.76 4.32
C VAL A 148 -9.43 16.80 3.32
N PHE A 149 -8.52 17.35 2.52
CA PHE A 149 -8.82 18.41 1.55
C PHE A 149 -8.63 17.97 0.09
N TYR A 150 -7.77 16.99 -0.21
CA TYR A 150 -7.44 16.61 -1.59
C TYR A 150 -7.23 15.11 -1.82
N ASP A 151 -6.05 14.58 -1.49
CA ASP A 151 -5.70 13.16 -1.65
C ASP A 151 -4.95 12.72 -0.40
N SER A 152 -5.68 12.12 0.53
CA SER A 152 -5.12 11.63 1.78
C SER A 152 -4.94 10.14 1.76
N PHE A 153 -3.82 9.71 2.31
CA PHE A 153 -3.43 8.33 2.44
C PHE A 153 -3.31 8.01 3.92
N MET A 154 -3.79 6.83 4.30
CA MET A 154 -3.80 6.37 5.67
C MET A 154 -3.41 4.89 5.73
N THR A 155 -2.57 4.54 6.69
CA THR A 155 -2.21 3.17 7.01
C THR A 155 -2.45 2.95 8.49
N CYS A 156 -3.19 1.90 8.85
CA CYS A 156 -3.46 1.55 10.24
C CYS A 156 -3.27 0.06 10.48
N ALA A 157 -2.86 -0.29 11.70
CA ALA A 157 -2.99 -1.65 12.18
C ALA A 157 -4.45 -1.95 12.54
N VAL A 158 -4.89 -3.19 12.31
CA VAL A 158 -6.24 -3.63 12.67
C VAL A 158 -6.17 -4.59 13.84
N ARG A 159 -6.86 -4.27 14.94
CA ARG A 159 -7.05 -5.18 16.08
C ARG A 159 -8.41 -5.85 15.96
N ALA A 160 -8.41 -7.04 15.37
CA ALA A 160 -9.60 -7.86 15.19
C ALA A 160 -9.38 -9.27 15.76
N PRO A 161 -9.52 -9.46 17.09
CA PRO A 161 -9.35 -10.78 17.74
C PRO A 161 -10.21 -11.88 17.09
N GLU A 162 -11.40 -11.52 16.60
CA GLU A 162 -12.33 -12.40 15.91
C GLU A 162 -11.76 -12.92 14.59
N LEU A 163 -10.99 -12.10 13.87
CA LEU A 163 -10.29 -12.52 12.65
C LEU A 163 -9.03 -13.33 12.98
N THR A 164 -8.26 -12.89 13.98
CA THR A 164 -7.01 -13.55 14.39
C THR A 164 -7.21 -15.01 14.78
N GLY A 165 -8.39 -15.39 15.28
CA GLY A 165 -8.73 -16.78 15.60
C GLY A 165 -8.76 -17.72 14.39
N PHE A 166 -9.13 -17.23 13.21
CA PHE A 166 -9.20 -18.00 11.97
C PHE A 166 -7.98 -17.78 11.07
N PHE A 167 -7.54 -16.53 11.00
CA PHE A 167 -6.43 -16.09 10.18
C PHE A 167 -5.40 -15.41 11.10
N PRO A 168 -4.46 -16.15 11.68
CA PRO A 168 -3.46 -15.57 12.57
C PRO A 168 -2.46 -14.71 11.78
N GLY A 169 -2.18 -13.51 12.29
CA GLY A 169 -1.14 -12.63 11.77
C GLY A 169 -1.43 -11.14 12.01
N ASP A 170 -0.57 -10.31 11.43
CA ASP A 170 -0.67 -8.85 11.53
C ASP A 170 -1.51 -8.31 10.38
N TYR A 171 -2.51 -7.50 10.74
CA TYR A 171 -3.42 -6.89 9.78
C TYR A 171 -3.11 -5.41 9.58
N THR A 172 -3.09 -5.01 8.33
CA THR A 172 -2.95 -3.60 7.94
C THR A 172 -4.11 -3.20 7.04
N LEU A 173 -4.79 -2.12 7.38
CA LEU A 173 -5.68 -1.41 6.45
C LEU A 173 -4.88 -0.28 5.82
N ASN A 174 -4.80 -0.28 4.50
CA ASN A 174 -4.31 0.85 3.72
C ASN A 174 -5.51 1.51 3.02
N ILE A 175 -5.65 2.82 3.15
CA ILE A 175 -6.84 3.57 2.77
C ILE A 175 -6.42 4.85 2.04
N ASP A 176 -6.98 5.03 0.85
CA ASP A 176 -6.84 6.25 0.05
C ASP A 176 -8.20 6.99 0.08
N MET A 177 -8.18 8.30 0.30
CA MET A 177 -9.37 9.12 0.49
C MET A 177 -9.28 10.36 -0.38
N ASN A 178 -10.34 10.62 -1.15
CA ASN A 178 -10.44 11.80 -1.99
C ASN A 178 -11.82 12.46 -1.81
N PRO A 179 -11.90 13.66 -1.18
CA PRO A 179 -13.16 14.32 -0.85
C PRO A 179 -13.75 15.03 -2.08
N ILE A 180 -12.95 15.31 -3.10
CA ILE A 180 -13.38 15.96 -4.35
C ILE A 180 -14.13 14.97 -5.22
N ASN A 181 -13.54 13.79 -5.41
CA ASN A 181 -14.14 12.66 -6.14
C ASN A 181 -15.15 11.89 -5.30
N LYS A 182 -15.24 12.17 -3.99
CA LYS A 182 -16.13 11.50 -3.04
C LYS A 182 -15.90 9.99 -2.99
N THR A 183 -14.64 9.58 -2.96
CA THR A 183 -14.24 8.18 -3.01
C THR A 183 -13.31 7.82 -1.86
N ILE A 184 -13.49 6.61 -1.35
CA ILE A 184 -12.52 5.92 -0.52
C ILE A 184 -12.13 4.62 -1.23
N TYR A 185 -10.86 4.29 -1.17
CA TYR A 185 -10.33 3.01 -1.61
C TYR A 185 -9.61 2.34 -0.45
N ALA A 186 -10.05 1.16 -0.04
CA ALA A 186 -9.52 0.48 1.15
C ALA A 186 -9.02 -0.92 0.79
N GLN A 187 -7.88 -1.32 1.36
CA GLN A 187 -7.34 -2.67 1.18
C GLN A 187 -6.91 -3.26 2.53
N LEU A 188 -7.31 -4.51 2.78
CA LEU A 188 -6.86 -5.26 3.95
C LEU A 188 -5.70 -6.18 3.57
N TRP A 189 -4.60 -6.06 4.29
CA TRP A 189 -3.40 -6.86 4.14
C TRP A 189 -3.20 -7.75 5.36
N LEU A 190 -2.80 -8.99 5.13
CA LEU A 190 -2.31 -9.90 6.15
C LEU A 190 -0.80 -10.10 5.92
N GLY A 191 0.01 -9.51 6.78
CA GLY A 191 1.44 -9.33 6.52
C GLY A 191 1.69 -8.44 5.30
N GLN A 192 2.22 -9.02 4.21
CA GLN A 192 2.49 -8.33 2.94
C GLN A 192 1.64 -8.90 1.78
N ILE A 193 0.53 -9.56 2.11
CA ILE A 193 -0.37 -10.19 1.15
C ILE A 193 -1.74 -9.51 1.22
N GLU A 194 -2.14 -8.83 0.15
CA GLU A 194 -3.47 -8.23 0.04
C GLU A 194 -4.53 -9.33 0.08
N GLN A 195 -5.47 -9.26 1.02
CA GLN A 195 -6.54 -10.25 1.14
C GLN A 195 -7.77 -9.81 0.36
N PHE A 196 -8.13 -8.53 0.46
CA PHE A 196 -9.22 -7.96 -0.30
C PHE A 196 -9.06 -6.45 -0.41
N SER A 197 -9.78 -5.87 -1.37
CA SER A 197 -9.91 -4.44 -1.53
C SER A 197 -11.34 -4.03 -1.82
N CYS A 198 -11.66 -2.77 -1.52
CA CYS A 198 -12.99 -2.20 -1.66
C CYS A 198 -12.94 -0.82 -2.30
N SER A 199 -13.74 -0.63 -3.34
CA SER A 199 -14.05 0.67 -3.94
C SER A 199 -15.31 1.23 -3.30
N ILE A 200 -15.22 2.43 -2.72
CA ILE A 200 -16.27 3.01 -1.88
C ILE A 200 -16.61 4.41 -2.41
N PRO A 201 -17.54 4.53 -3.37
CA PRO A 201 -17.89 5.79 -3.99
C PRO A 201 -19.02 6.53 -3.26
N ASN A 202 -19.32 7.74 -3.75
CA ASN A 202 -20.45 8.57 -3.30
C ASN A 202 -20.41 8.91 -1.81
N CYS A 203 -19.20 9.10 -1.28
CA CYS A 203 -19.01 9.44 0.12
C CYS A 203 -19.32 10.92 0.40
N ASP A 204 -19.97 11.17 1.52
CA ASP A 204 -20.01 12.49 2.13
C ASP A 204 -19.05 12.53 3.32
N VAL A 205 -18.25 13.59 3.40
CA VAL A 205 -17.29 13.83 4.47
C VAL A 205 -17.73 15.04 5.28
N ALA A 206 -17.64 14.92 6.61
CA ALA A 206 -17.91 16.02 7.52
C ALA A 206 -16.92 16.01 8.68
N THR A 207 -16.42 17.19 9.05
CA THR A 207 -15.66 17.39 10.29
C THR A 207 -16.55 18.10 11.29
N THR A 208 -16.78 17.45 12.43
CA THR A 208 -17.68 17.94 13.47
C THR A 208 -16.94 18.12 14.78
N GLU A 209 -17.26 19.18 15.50
CA GLU A 209 -16.83 19.39 16.88
C GLU A 209 -18.02 19.14 17.82
N GLN A 210 -17.87 18.24 18.78
CA GLN A 210 -18.85 17.99 19.83
C GLN A 210 -18.16 17.99 21.18
N ASP A 211 -18.55 18.93 22.05
CA ASP A 211 -18.01 19.09 23.41
C ASP A 211 -16.47 19.14 23.44
N GLY A 212 -15.87 19.83 22.47
CA GLY A 212 -14.42 19.97 22.31
C GLY A 212 -13.72 18.80 21.60
N ASN A 213 -14.44 17.74 21.24
CA ASN A 213 -13.89 16.63 20.46
C ASN A 213 -14.15 16.88 18.97
N ILE A 214 -13.07 17.00 18.20
CA ILE A 214 -13.14 17.14 16.73
C ILE A 214 -12.95 15.76 16.12
N GLN A 215 -13.82 15.39 15.19
CA GLN A 215 -13.71 14.16 14.42
C GLN A 215 -14.11 14.38 12.97
N THR A 216 -13.45 13.67 12.06
CA THR A 216 -13.83 13.60 10.66
C THR A 216 -14.53 12.27 10.40
N LYS A 217 -15.71 12.34 9.80
CA LYS A 217 -16.52 11.18 9.46
C LYS A 217 -16.81 11.15 7.95
N TRP A 218 -16.50 10.01 7.35
CA TRP A 218 -16.93 9.65 6.01
C TRP A 218 -18.13 8.71 6.09
N THR A 219 -19.16 9.00 5.31
CA THR A 219 -20.37 8.17 5.20
C THR A 219 -20.61 7.89 3.72
N CYS A 220 -20.62 6.62 3.35
CA CYS A 220 -20.80 6.21 1.96
C CYS A 220 -21.96 5.21 1.86
N PRO A 221 -22.92 5.41 0.95
CA PRO A 221 -24.12 4.60 0.90
C PRO A 221 -23.86 3.19 0.36
N VAL A 222 -22.80 3.03 -0.44
CA VAL A 222 -22.48 1.77 -1.11
C VAL A 222 -20.98 1.52 -1.10
N LEU A 223 -20.61 0.26 -1.25
CA LEU A 223 -19.25 -0.17 -1.53
C LEU A 223 -19.27 -1.41 -2.43
N ASP A 224 -18.15 -1.67 -3.10
CA ASP A 224 -17.92 -2.90 -3.84
C ASP A 224 -16.55 -3.47 -3.48
N CYS A 225 -16.53 -4.65 -2.86
CA CYS A 225 -15.31 -5.33 -2.44
C CYS A 225 -15.00 -6.53 -3.32
N HIS A 226 -13.71 -6.80 -3.47
CA HIS A 226 -13.19 -7.94 -4.21
C HIS A 226 -12.21 -8.73 -3.35
N CYS A 227 -12.47 -10.04 -3.22
CA CYS A 227 -11.55 -10.95 -2.56
C CYS A 227 -10.38 -11.31 -3.49
N MET A 228 -9.15 -11.18 -3.00
CA MET A 228 -7.95 -11.54 -3.76
C MET A 228 -7.77 -13.06 -3.77
N ASN A 229 -8.15 -13.71 -4.86
CA ASN A 229 -7.97 -15.14 -5.01
C ASN A 229 -6.53 -15.46 -5.48
N PRO A 230 -5.86 -16.51 -4.97
CA PRO A 230 -6.27 -17.46 -3.93
C PRO A 230 -5.57 -17.18 -2.60
N THR A 231 -5.79 -16.02 -1.99
CA THR A 231 -5.19 -15.69 -0.68
C THR A 231 -5.87 -16.43 0.46
N VAL A 232 -5.26 -16.45 1.65
CA VAL A 232 -5.72 -17.31 2.76
C VAL A 232 -7.15 -16.98 3.21
N MET A 233 -7.58 -15.72 3.16
CA MET A 233 -8.98 -15.35 3.42
C MET A 233 -9.93 -15.73 2.29
N CYS A 234 -9.42 -15.86 1.07
CA CYS A 234 -10.19 -16.08 -0.16
C CYS A 234 -10.04 -17.50 -0.71
N GLY A 235 -9.86 -18.50 0.17
CA GLY A 235 -9.83 -19.91 -0.24
C GLY A 235 -8.47 -20.43 -0.72
N GLY A 236 -7.38 -19.72 -0.42
CA GLY A 236 -6.02 -20.19 -0.62
C GLY A 236 -5.71 -21.48 0.13
N THR A 237 -4.86 -22.32 -0.46
CA THR A 237 -4.41 -23.59 0.15
C THR A 237 -2.88 -23.61 0.32
N PRO A 238 -2.35 -24.02 1.48
CA PRO A 238 -3.07 -24.39 2.71
C PRO A 238 -3.72 -23.18 3.39
N GLY A 239 -4.92 -23.36 3.94
CA GLY A 239 -5.69 -22.31 4.62
C GLY A 239 -6.72 -22.91 5.58
N PRO A 240 -7.35 -22.10 6.43
CA PRO A 240 -8.41 -22.58 7.30
C PRO A 240 -9.61 -23.06 6.47
N VAL A 241 -10.51 -23.83 7.10
CA VAL A 241 -11.78 -24.27 6.46
C VAL A 241 -12.68 -23.08 6.13
N VAL A 242 -12.51 -21.96 6.84
CA VAL A 242 -13.28 -20.73 6.62
C VAL A 242 -12.76 -20.01 5.37
N ASN A 243 -13.68 -19.75 4.45
CA ASN A 243 -13.42 -18.99 3.22
C ASN A 243 -14.37 -17.79 3.19
N LEU A 244 -13.80 -16.59 3.10
CA LEU A 244 -14.53 -15.32 3.09
C LEU A 244 -14.83 -14.81 1.69
N ASN A 245 -14.46 -15.53 0.62
CA ASN A 245 -14.64 -15.07 -0.75
C ASN A 245 -16.06 -14.61 -1.05
N ASN A 246 -17.06 -15.42 -0.72
CA ASN A 246 -18.44 -15.05 -1.00
C ASN A 246 -18.92 -13.91 -0.09
N THR A 247 -18.53 -13.93 1.19
CA THR A 247 -18.86 -12.87 2.15
C THR A 247 -18.35 -11.52 1.67
N ILE A 248 -17.05 -11.43 1.35
CA ILE A 248 -16.39 -10.20 0.91
C ILE A 248 -16.98 -9.68 -0.40
N ASN A 249 -17.11 -10.53 -1.42
CA ASN A 249 -17.66 -10.10 -2.72
C ASN A 249 -19.15 -9.70 -2.63
N SER A 250 -19.87 -10.16 -1.60
CA SER A 250 -21.29 -9.83 -1.39
C SER A 250 -21.53 -8.54 -0.62
N LEU A 251 -20.49 -7.91 -0.05
CA LEU A 251 -20.65 -6.66 0.72
C LEU A 251 -21.13 -5.54 -0.20
N LYS A 252 -22.11 -4.78 0.29
CA LYS A 252 -22.73 -3.63 -0.39
C LYS A 252 -22.81 -2.38 0.49
N GLY A 253 -22.61 -2.51 1.80
CA GLY A 253 -22.61 -1.39 2.74
C GLY A 253 -23.94 -1.23 3.45
N PRO A 254 -24.24 -0.06 4.04
CA PRO A 254 -23.45 1.18 4.03
C PRO A 254 -22.05 1.08 4.67
N PHE A 255 -21.20 2.05 4.35
CA PHE A 255 -19.85 2.20 4.93
C PHE A 255 -19.73 3.48 5.75
N SER A 256 -18.98 3.42 6.85
CA SER A 256 -18.50 4.63 7.52
C SER A 256 -17.09 4.48 8.08
N LEU A 257 -16.32 5.56 7.96
CA LEU A 257 -15.01 5.73 8.60
C LEU A 257 -15.06 6.95 9.52
N THR A 258 -14.77 6.76 10.80
CA THR A 258 -14.72 7.86 11.78
C THR A 258 -13.35 7.95 12.41
N CYS A 259 -12.70 9.11 12.31
CA CYS A 259 -11.38 9.38 12.84
C CYS A 259 -11.40 10.65 13.72
N PRO A 260 -11.21 10.52 15.04
CA PRO A 260 -11.01 11.66 15.92
C PRO A 260 -9.67 12.34 15.65
N GLN A 261 -9.63 13.67 15.68
CA GLN A 261 -8.46 14.46 15.29
C GLN A 261 -7.25 14.23 16.22
N ASP A 262 -7.48 14.08 17.52
CA ASP A 262 -6.42 13.93 18.54
C ASP A 262 -6.15 12.46 18.88
N SER A 263 -6.40 11.56 17.94
CA SER A 263 -6.30 10.11 18.10
C SER A 263 -5.61 9.47 16.90
N THR A 264 -4.81 8.43 17.16
CA THR A 264 -4.27 7.53 16.12
C THR A 264 -5.16 6.31 15.90
N SER A 265 -6.39 6.33 16.42
CA SER A 265 -7.38 5.26 16.28
C SER A 265 -8.59 5.75 15.51
N CYS A 266 -9.02 4.98 14.52
CA CYS A 266 -10.23 5.19 13.75
C CYS A 266 -11.18 4.00 13.88
N ASP A 267 -12.45 4.21 13.55
CA ASP A 267 -13.47 3.18 13.49
C ASP A 267 -13.89 2.96 12.04
N PHE A 268 -13.69 1.73 11.55
CA PHE A 268 -14.05 1.29 10.20
C PHE A 268 -15.25 0.35 10.28
N TYR A 269 -16.36 0.76 9.66
CA TYR A 269 -17.63 0.05 9.79
C TYR A 269 -18.24 -0.23 8.41
N ILE A 270 -18.64 -1.48 8.22
CA ILE A 270 -19.45 -1.94 7.09
C ILE A 270 -20.70 -2.58 7.70
N ASP A 271 -21.88 -2.10 7.33
CA ASP A 271 -23.13 -2.51 7.96
C ASP A 271 -23.44 -4.01 7.79
N ASP A 272 -23.16 -4.55 6.61
CA ASP A 272 -23.30 -5.99 6.32
C ASP A 272 -22.44 -6.89 7.23
N LEU A 273 -21.41 -6.33 7.85
CA LEU A 273 -20.52 -7.04 8.77
C LEU A 273 -20.88 -6.85 10.26
N SER A 274 -21.93 -6.09 10.57
CA SER A 274 -22.35 -5.78 11.95
C SER A 274 -22.62 -7.02 12.81
N GLY A 275 -23.05 -8.14 12.21
CA GLY A 275 -23.24 -9.40 12.93
C GLY A 275 -21.93 -10.03 13.46
N PHE A 276 -20.79 -9.71 12.83
CA PHE A 276 -19.46 -10.16 13.26
C PHE A 276 -18.70 -9.07 14.01
N PHE A 277 -18.82 -7.82 13.56
CA PHE A 277 -18.15 -6.64 14.10
C PHE A 277 -19.20 -5.57 14.45
N PRO A 278 -19.93 -5.73 15.58
CA PRO A 278 -21.06 -4.85 15.92
C PRO A 278 -20.64 -3.39 16.15
N THR A 279 -19.37 -3.17 16.50
CA THR A 279 -18.78 -1.83 16.66
C THR A 279 -17.84 -1.46 15.51
N GLY A 280 -17.83 -2.23 14.43
CA GLY A 280 -16.85 -2.13 13.35
C GLY A 280 -15.47 -2.71 13.71
N LEU A 281 -14.56 -2.65 12.75
CA LEU A 281 -13.16 -3.01 12.91
C LEU A 281 -12.41 -1.85 13.57
N LYS A 282 -11.78 -2.13 14.72
CA LYS A 282 -10.97 -1.11 15.41
C LYS A 282 -9.61 -0.97 14.74
N MET A 283 -9.38 0.21 14.18
CA MET A 283 -8.09 0.61 13.64
C MET A 283 -7.30 1.37 14.71
N VAL A 284 -6.01 1.07 14.80
CA VAL A 284 -5.07 1.67 15.74
C VAL A 284 -3.76 1.98 15.04
N ASP A 285 -2.92 2.79 15.69
CA ASP A 285 -1.61 3.17 15.18
C ASP A 285 -1.69 3.72 13.74
N CYS A 286 -2.77 4.47 13.48
CA CYS A 286 -3.02 5.10 12.19
C CYS A 286 -2.02 6.22 11.95
N ASP A 287 -1.33 6.11 10.82
CA ASP A 287 -0.60 7.21 10.22
C ASP A 287 -1.38 7.70 9.02
N LEU A 288 -1.42 9.02 8.83
CA LEU A 288 -2.16 9.64 7.73
C LEU A 288 -1.48 10.93 7.28
N GLY A 289 -1.66 11.25 6.01
CA GLY A 289 -1.03 12.42 5.42
C GLY A 289 -1.51 12.70 4.01
N GLU A 290 -1.64 13.99 3.69
CA GLU A 290 -1.79 14.49 2.33
C GLU A 290 -0.85 15.67 2.09
N CYS A 291 -0.35 15.78 0.86
CA CYS A 291 0.26 17.01 0.43
C CYS A 291 -0.84 17.93 -0.12
N VAL A 292 -0.97 19.13 0.44
CA VAL A 292 -2.03 20.08 0.12
C VAL A 292 -1.48 21.51 0.07
N PHE A 293 -2.04 22.36 -0.79
CA PHE A 293 -1.70 23.79 -0.73
C PHE A 293 -2.44 24.46 0.43
N PRO A 294 -1.81 25.35 1.20
CA PRO A 294 -2.47 26.05 2.30
C PRO A 294 -3.78 26.76 1.90
N SER A 295 -3.87 27.31 0.69
CA SER A 295 -5.09 27.93 0.17
C SER A 295 -6.27 26.96 -0.01
N GLU A 296 -6.02 25.66 -0.11
CA GLU A 296 -7.04 24.61 -0.24
C GLU A 296 -7.57 24.16 1.14
N MET A 297 -6.84 24.45 2.22
CA MET A 297 -7.17 24.05 3.59
C MET A 297 -8.27 24.93 4.21
N ASN A 298 -9.41 25.04 3.54
CA ASN A 298 -10.56 25.78 4.05
C ASN A 298 -11.40 24.90 4.98
N SER A 299 -10.95 24.76 6.22
CA SER A 299 -11.60 23.93 7.24
C SER A 299 -13.05 24.32 7.46
N SER A 300 -13.94 23.32 7.46
CA SER A 300 -15.39 23.51 7.62
C SER A 300 -15.92 22.75 8.84
N VAL A 301 -15.27 22.94 9.99
CA VAL A 301 -15.69 22.32 11.25
C VAL A 301 -17.09 22.80 11.62
N THR A 302 -18.03 21.86 11.71
CA THR A 302 -19.39 22.14 12.17
C THR A 302 -19.51 21.83 13.66
N THR A 303 -19.73 22.85 14.50
CA THR A 303 -19.97 22.64 15.93
C THR A 303 -21.37 22.07 16.16
N VAL A 304 -21.44 20.86 16.69
CA VAL A 304 -22.68 20.20 17.08
C VAL A 304 -22.96 20.56 18.55
N LYS A 305 -23.91 21.46 18.77
CA LYS A 305 -24.40 21.74 20.13
C LYS A 305 -25.36 20.65 20.56
N ASN A 306 -25.03 19.94 21.64
CA ASN A 306 -25.99 19.09 22.34
C ASN A 306 -27.14 19.95 22.85
N THR A 307 -28.26 19.97 22.12
CA THR A 307 -29.52 20.47 22.67
C THR A 307 -30.06 19.39 23.57
N MET A 308 -29.73 19.44 24.86
CA MET A 308 -30.52 18.75 25.87
C MET A 308 -31.94 19.30 25.75
N ALA A 309 -32.86 18.51 25.18
CA ALA A 309 -34.27 18.76 25.34
C ALA A 309 -34.58 18.66 26.84
N PRO A 310 -35.18 19.68 27.48
CA PRO A 310 -35.68 19.53 28.83
C PRO A 310 -36.89 18.58 28.79
N GLY A 311 -36.72 17.37 29.31
CA GLY A 311 -37.78 16.36 29.45
C GLY A 311 -37.49 15.41 30.58
#